data_AF-A0A1G4KIQ6-F1
#
_entry.id   AF-A0A1G4KIQ6-F1
#
_cell.length_a   1.000
_cell.length_b   1.000
_cell.length_c   1.000
_cell.angle_alpha   90.00
_cell.angle_beta   90.00
_cell.angle_gamma   90.00
#
_symmetry.space_group_name_H-M   'P 1'
#
loop_
_entity.id
_entity.type
_entity.pdbx_description
1 polymer ?
#
loop_
_entity_poly.entity_id
_entity_poly.type
_entity_poly.pdbx_seq_one_letter_code
_entity_poly.pdbx_strand_id
1 'polypeptide(L)'
;MYLLKRRLRHLNAISILRVSLTNTGGGDQDMVHTVSSLFLAIEDLKGRCLYVSEAQNGSHGSVQFEEMPSLPYTMTKIRLKVLGQVPQGLLEISSDSPVWTVLVSYTLDLSRLCPIASNDGNVCPKNDNVNVPVFHFPDGLFGAPGVFENAPKNSIELIPHRKSFTFNGALKLNKILEYWTQIHVELEDLSREIDTIVDENPKPLRKQVLLHASEELELAIELRREKIKSLKRTNNSDSCYHCNPSTEQRINEDYGATLSEYTNALHRMQHLEERKIGQLLTAMKKTGLCDRNGFVVPNTKDQSAYEIQLQRVSTSTAMDNTERISKNSLLGYYLLFVYILAERVFRLPLPHQLSFYGSTSVIDNTLPLYLADSPTQKHVSDFKTALERFNLNIMQVNQFLERHR
;
A
#
# COMPACT_ATOMS: atom_id res chain seq x y z
N MET A 1 -2.33 34.43 8.38
CA MET A 1 -1.92 34.62 9.80
C MET A 1 -2.46 33.53 10.76
N TYR A 2 -2.81 32.33 10.29
CA TYR A 2 -3.40 31.25 11.12
C TYR A 2 -2.44 30.07 11.38
N LEU A 3 -1.42 29.91 10.52
CA LEU A 3 -0.42 28.83 10.62
C LEU A 3 0.68 29.09 11.67
N LEU A 4 0.89 30.35 12.08
CA LEU A 4 1.84 30.73 13.14
C LEU A 4 1.42 30.23 14.54
N LYS A 5 0.17 29.80 14.74
CA LYS A 5 -0.37 29.42 16.06
C LYS A 5 -0.27 27.92 16.39
N ARG A 6 0.08 27.04 15.45
CA ARG A 6 0.30 25.60 15.72
C ARG A 6 1.72 25.20 15.38
N ARG A 7 2.58 25.21 16.41
CA ARG A 7 4.01 24.88 16.37
C ARG A 7 4.24 23.38 16.13
N LEU A 8 4.16 22.96 14.87
CA LEU A 8 4.93 21.83 14.36
C LEU A 8 5.97 22.44 13.42
N ARG A 9 7.15 22.75 13.96
CA ARG A 9 8.27 23.22 13.15
C ARG A 9 8.94 22.00 12.55
N HIS A 10 8.84 21.86 11.24
CA HIS A 10 9.59 20.84 10.52
C HIS A 10 11.03 21.31 10.41
N LEU A 11 11.96 20.46 10.85
CA LEU A 11 13.39 20.69 10.68
C LEU A 11 13.72 20.35 9.23
N ASN A 12 14.18 21.33 8.46
CA ASN A 12 14.48 21.15 7.04
C ASN A 12 15.91 20.65 6.85
N ALA A 13 16.87 21.20 7.59
CA ALA A 13 18.27 20.80 7.48
C ALA A 13 19.04 21.08 8.77
N ILE A 14 20.15 20.37 8.94
CA ILE A 14 21.17 20.67 9.95
C ILE A 14 22.47 20.96 9.21
N SER A 15 23.06 22.13 9.44
CA SER A 15 24.39 22.47 8.92
C SER A 15 25.41 22.51 10.05
N ILE A 16 26.55 21.88 9.86
CA ILE A 16 27.68 21.92 10.81
C ILE A 16 28.70 22.90 10.27
N LEU A 17 29.03 23.91 11.08
CA LEU A 17 30.01 24.95 10.77
C LEU A 17 31.40 24.58 11.30
N ARG A 18 32.44 24.90 10.51
CA ARG A 18 33.86 24.67 10.85
C ARG A 18 34.14 23.23 11.26
N VAL A 19 34.03 22.32 10.29
CA VAL A 19 34.23 20.90 10.55
C VAL A 19 35.72 20.58 10.62
N SER A 20 36.23 20.23 11.80
CA SER A 20 37.61 19.77 11.95
C SER A 20 37.84 18.88 13.17
N LEU A 21 38.93 18.12 13.09
CA LEU A 21 39.46 17.36 14.22
C LEU A 21 40.50 18.21 14.94
N THR A 22 40.30 18.47 16.23
CA THR A 22 41.29 19.14 17.09
C THR A 22 41.98 18.12 17.99
N ASN A 23 43.30 18.17 18.08
CA ASN A 23 44.06 17.35 19.00
C ASN A 23 44.19 18.09 20.34
N THR A 24 43.53 17.61 21.39
CA THR A 24 43.61 18.21 22.73
C THR A 24 44.77 17.67 23.57
N GLY A 25 45.70 16.91 22.97
CA GLY A 25 46.98 16.53 23.56
C GLY A 25 48.02 17.63 23.39
N GLY A 26 48.47 18.23 24.50
CA GLY A 26 49.16 19.52 24.53
C GLY A 26 50.48 19.65 23.76
N GLY A 27 50.67 20.85 23.22
CA GLY A 27 51.92 21.35 22.62
C GLY A 27 51.62 22.24 21.41
N ASP A 28 51.89 23.55 21.54
CA ASP A 28 51.77 24.63 20.54
C ASP A 28 51.76 24.21 19.06
N GLN A 29 50.56 23.87 18.57
CA GLN A 29 50.02 24.13 17.23
C GLN A 29 48.70 23.35 17.15
N ASP A 30 47.56 24.04 17.27
CA ASP A 30 46.25 23.49 16.92
C ASP A 30 46.24 23.16 15.41
N MET A 31 46.78 21.99 15.04
CA MET A 31 46.69 21.50 13.67
C MET A 31 45.25 21.06 13.42
N VAL A 32 44.52 21.93 12.75
CA VAL A 32 43.15 21.71 12.29
C VAL A 32 43.20 20.74 11.10
N HIS A 33 42.90 19.47 11.35
CA HIS A 33 42.84 18.48 10.28
C HIS A 33 41.45 18.45 9.63
N THR A 34 41.43 18.41 8.30
CA THR A 34 40.20 18.22 7.51
C THR A 34 39.66 16.82 7.67
N VAL A 35 38.36 16.72 7.86
CA VAL A 35 37.65 15.45 7.94
C VAL A 35 37.07 15.14 6.56
N SER A 36 37.47 14.01 5.97
CA SER A 36 37.08 13.65 4.60
C SER A 36 35.59 13.31 4.47
N SER A 37 35.03 12.61 5.46
CA SER A 37 33.63 12.19 5.45
C SER A 37 33.00 12.29 6.83
N LEU A 38 31.76 12.74 6.89
CA LEU A 38 30.99 12.95 8.11
C LEU A 38 29.59 12.38 8.01
N PHE A 39 29.08 11.88 9.12
CA PHE A 39 27.67 11.59 9.29
C PHE A 39 27.17 12.07 10.64
N LEU A 40 25.88 12.34 10.70
CA LEU A 40 25.19 12.85 11.85
C LEU A 40 24.37 11.72 12.48
N ALA A 41 24.45 11.55 13.79
CA ALA A 41 23.55 10.68 14.54
C ALA A 41 22.70 11.51 15.51
N ILE A 42 21.39 11.31 15.47
CA ILE A 42 20.42 11.89 16.40
C ILE A 42 20.00 10.78 17.37
N GLU A 43 20.22 10.99 18.65
CA GLU A 43 19.87 10.06 19.72
C GLU A 43 18.85 10.67 20.67
N ASP A 44 18.03 9.82 21.28
CA ASP A 44 17.23 10.16 22.46
C ASP A 44 18.15 10.29 23.70
N LEU A 45 17.69 10.94 24.77
CA LEU A 45 18.41 11.05 26.05
C LEU A 45 18.73 9.67 26.66
N LYS A 46 17.93 8.65 26.32
CA LYS A 46 18.13 7.25 26.71
C LYS A 46 19.18 6.51 25.87
N GLY A 47 19.82 7.17 24.91
CA GLY A 47 20.84 6.57 24.03
C GLY A 47 20.28 5.73 22.88
N ARG A 48 18.97 5.82 22.59
CA ARG A 48 18.37 5.17 21.42
C ARG A 48 18.64 6.02 20.18
N CYS A 49 19.24 5.42 19.14
CA CYS A 49 19.46 6.10 17.88
C CYS A 49 18.13 6.30 17.15
N LEU A 50 17.77 7.55 16.90
CA LEU A 50 16.55 7.96 16.20
C LEU A 50 16.78 8.12 14.70
N TYR A 51 17.96 8.61 14.32
CA TYR A 51 18.32 8.83 12.92
C TYR A 51 19.84 8.85 12.74
N VAL A 52 20.29 8.32 11.62
CA VAL A 52 21.67 8.44 11.13
C VAL A 52 21.61 8.99 9.71
N SER A 53 22.33 10.09 9.45
CA SER A 53 22.41 10.66 8.12
C SER A 53 23.33 9.86 7.22
N GLU A 54 23.15 10.03 5.91
CA GLU A 54 24.14 9.59 4.95
C GLU A 54 25.48 10.31 5.18
N ALA A 55 26.56 9.64 4.78
CA ALA A 55 27.90 10.20 4.87
C ALA A 55 28.09 11.28 3.80
N GLN A 56 28.36 12.51 4.24
CA GLN A 56 28.67 13.64 3.38
C GLN A 56 30.17 13.94 3.41
N ASN A 57 30.71 14.39 2.28
CA ASN A 57 32.11 14.82 2.21
C ASN A 57 32.29 16.15 2.95
N GLY A 58 33.28 16.20 3.84
CA GLY A 58 33.56 17.38 4.65
C GLY A 58 34.23 18.49 3.84
N SER A 59 33.67 19.70 3.86
CA SER A 59 34.36 20.93 3.41
C SER A 59 34.71 21.81 4.62
N HIS A 60 35.79 22.60 4.53
CA HIS A 60 36.29 23.45 5.61
C HIS A 60 35.26 24.46 6.16
N GLY A 61 34.29 24.87 5.35
CA GLY A 61 33.34 25.95 5.69
C GLY A 61 32.11 25.43 6.42
N SER A 62 31.33 24.58 5.73
CA SER A 62 30.10 23.99 6.27
C SER A 62 29.75 22.70 5.55
N VAL A 63 29.05 21.81 6.27
CA VAL A 63 28.44 20.60 5.73
C VAL A 63 26.95 20.65 6.06
N GLN A 64 26.08 20.49 5.06
CA GLN A 64 24.64 20.64 5.20
C GLN A 64 23.91 19.34 4.89
N PHE A 65 23.22 18.81 5.91
CA PHE A 65 22.38 17.63 5.81
C PHE A 65 20.93 18.06 5.56
N GLU A 66 20.47 17.91 4.31
CA GLU A 66 19.13 18.33 3.85
C GLU A 66 18.03 17.28 4.06
N GLU A 67 18.40 16.01 4.15
CA GLU A 67 17.42 14.92 4.30
C GLU A 67 17.19 14.60 5.78
N MET A 68 16.38 15.40 6.47
CA MET A 68 16.00 15.10 7.85
C MET A 68 14.65 14.35 7.88
N PRO A 69 14.58 13.12 8.42
CA PRO A 69 13.29 12.45 8.57
C PRO A 69 12.43 13.16 9.62
N SER A 70 11.13 13.00 9.48
CA SER A 70 10.17 13.41 10.50
C SER A 70 10.43 12.60 11.78
N LEU A 71 11.06 13.25 12.77
CA LEU A 71 11.34 12.61 14.05
C LEU A 71 10.02 12.12 14.68
N PRO A 72 9.90 10.83 15.04
CA PRO A 72 8.62 10.21 15.40
C PRO A 72 8.03 10.65 16.75
N TYR A 73 8.65 11.62 17.44
CA TYR A 73 8.26 12.00 18.80
C TYR A 73 8.23 13.51 19.02
N THR A 74 7.34 13.97 19.91
CA THR A 74 7.32 15.32 20.50
C THR A 74 8.48 15.56 21.48
N MET A 75 9.64 14.97 21.22
CA MET A 75 10.82 15.08 22.06
C MET A 75 11.34 16.51 22.01
N THR A 76 11.34 17.18 23.15
CA THR A 76 11.90 18.52 23.28
C THR A 76 13.41 18.49 23.42
N LYS A 77 14.00 17.34 23.81
CA LYS A 77 15.43 17.18 24.02
C LYS A 77 15.99 16.06 23.17
N ILE A 78 17.09 16.33 22.49
CA ILE A 78 17.79 15.38 21.61
C ILE A 78 19.28 15.45 21.89
N ARG A 79 19.99 14.34 21.67
CA ARG A 79 21.45 14.31 21.65
C ARG A 79 21.93 14.19 20.21
N LEU A 80 22.66 15.20 19.75
CA LEU A 80 23.27 15.23 18.43
C LEU A 80 24.72 14.76 18.55
N LYS A 81 25.10 13.74 17.80
CA LYS A 81 26.50 13.32 17.65
C LYS A 81 26.93 13.57 16.22
N VAL A 82 28.07 14.24 16.08
CA VAL A 82 28.73 14.42 14.80
C VAL A 82 29.87 13.42 14.75
N LEU A 83 29.86 12.53 13.78
CA LEU A 83 30.90 11.53 13.58
C LEU A 83 31.67 11.84 12.31
N GLY A 84 32.98 11.68 12.38
CA GLY A 84 33.91 11.97 11.30
C GLY A 84 34.88 10.83 11.08
N GLN A 85 35.25 10.61 9.82
CA GLN A 85 36.31 9.69 9.46
C GLN A 85 37.67 10.30 9.79
N VAL A 86 38.51 9.57 10.52
CA VAL A 86 39.87 10.00 10.85
C VAL A 86 40.72 9.94 9.56
N PRO A 87 41.40 11.04 9.18
CA PRO A 87 42.32 11.03 8.04
C PRO A 87 43.41 9.97 8.21
N GLN A 88 43.70 9.22 7.13
CA GLN A 88 44.70 8.15 7.15
C GLN A 88 46.10 8.63 7.59
N GLY A 89 46.44 9.90 7.36
CA GLY A 89 47.71 10.48 7.78
C GLY A 89 47.88 10.65 9.29
N LEU A 90 46.82 10.51 10.09
CA LEU A 90 46.86 10.56 11.56
C LEU A 90 46.82 9.17 12.22
N LEU A 91 46.66 8.10 11.44
CA LEU A 91 46.62 6.74 11.95
C LEU A 91 48.04 6.16 11.91
N GLU A 92 48.64 5.89 13.07
CA GLU A 92 49.96 5.26 13.19
C GLU A 92 49.98 3.83 12.63
N ILE A 93 48.81 3.21 12.45
CA ILE A 93 48.64 1.83 12.00
C ILE A 93 47.82 1.87 10.70
N SER A 94 48.43 1.41 9.59
CA SER A 94 47.79 1.21 8.29
C SER A 94 46.69 0.15 8.41
N SER A 95 45.53 0.58 8.91
CA SER A 95 44.33 -0.24 8.98
C SER A 95 43.60 -0.08 7.65
N ASP A 96 43.33 -1.19 6.95
CA ASP A 96 42.58 -1.18 5.68
C ASP A 96 41.13 -0.69 5.84
N SER A 97 40.64 -0.56 7.09
CA SER A 97 39.31 -0.09 7.41
C SER A 97 39.28 1.38 7.85
N PRO A 98 38.28 2.17 7.41
CA PRO A 98 38.12 3.54 7.84
C PRO A 98 37.77 3.61 9.34
N VAL A 99 38.60 4.30 10.12
CA VAL A 99 38.36 4.54 11.55
C VAL A 99 37.45 5.77 11.71
N TRP A 100 36.34 5.59 12.41
CA TRP A 100 35.37 6.66 12.69
C TRP A 100 35.49 7.13 14.13
N THR A 101 35.44 8.44 14.36
CA THR A 101 35.46 9.03 15.70
C THR A 101 34.31 10.01 15.91
N VAL A 102 33.89 10.18 17.16
CA VAL A 102 32.90 11.19 17.54
C VAL A 102 33.61 12.52 17.66
N LEU A 103 33.35 13.44 16.74
CA LEU A 103 33.94 14.77 16.73
C LEU A 103 33.34 15.65 17.84
N VAL A 104 32.02 15.58 18.03
CA VAL A 104 31.33 16.34 19.07
C VAL A 104 29.99 15.71 19.41
N SER A 105 29.57 15.85 20.67
CA SER A 105 28.24 15.48 21.14
C SER A 105 27.55 16.66 21.82
N TYR A 106 26.42 17.10 21.27
CA TYR A 106 25.58 18.15 21.86
C TYR A 106 24.33 17.54 22.48
N THR A 107 24.01 17.96 23.70
CA THR A 107 22.67 17.72 24.27
C THR A 107 21.84 18.98 24.08
N LEU A 108 20.85 18.92 23.21
CA LEU A 108 20.07 20.06 22.76
C LEU A 108 18.66 20.00 23.32
N ASP A 109 18.15 21.16 23.73
CA ASP A 109 16.74 21.36 24.04
C ASP A 109 16.13 22.23 22.95
N LEU A 110 15.35 21.62 22.06
CA LEU A 110 14.65 22.26 20.94
C LEU A 110 13.73 23.39 21.41
N SER A 111 13.29 23.38 22.69
CA SER A 111 12.46 24.45 23.24
C SER A 111 13.25 25.72 23.60
N ARG A 112 14.59 25.64 23.66
CA ARG A 112 15.50 26.72 24.08
C ARG A 112 16.43 27.20 22.97
N LEU A 113 16.14 26.86 21.72
CA LEU A 113 16.95 27.31 20.58
C LEU A 113 16.83 28.83 20.40
N CYS A 114 17.96 29.48 20.14
CA CYS A 114 18.02 30.91 19.89
C CYS A 114 18.04 31.18 18.37
N PRO A 115 17.26 32.16 17.86
CA PRO A 115 17.34 32.54 16.46
C PRO A 115 18.70 33.18 16.16
N ILE A 116 19.28 32.82 15.02
CA ILE A 116 20.51 33.39 14.50
C ILE A 116 20.11 34.51 13.53
N ALA A 117 20.55 35.74 13.79
CA ALA A 117 20.33 36.86 12.88
C ALA A 117 21.23 36.72 11.64
N SER A 118 20.70 36.16 10.55
CA SER A 118 21.38 36.10 9.26
C SER A 118 21.01 37.31 8.41
N ASN A 119 21.79 38.38 8.46
CA ASN A 119 21.64 39.47 7.49
C ASN A 119 22.59 39.37 6.30
N ASP A 120 23.63 38.53 6.35
CA ASP A 120 24.49 38.21 5.22
C ASP A 120 25.12 36.84 5.48
N GLY A 121 25.34 36.06 4.43
CA GLY A 121 25.61 34.61 4.43
C GLY A 121 26.90 34.10 5.12
N ASN A 122 27.37 34.72 6.19
CA ASN A 122 28.45 34.20 7.04
C ASN A 122 27.98 34.15 8.51
N VAL A 123 27.39 33.02 8.88
CA VAL A 123 27.12 32.69 10.28
C VAL A 123 28.45 32.27 10.92
N CYS A 124 29.11 33.19 11.62
CA CYS A 124 30.34 32.88 12.36
C CYS A 124 29.98 32.50 13.81
N PRO A 125 30.35 31.31 14.31
CA PRO A 125 30.26 31.00 15.72
C PRO A 125 31.22 31.88 16.53
N LYS A 126 30.89 32.14 17.80
CA LYS A 126 31.75 32.87 18.74
C LYS A 126 33.12 32.19 18.86
N ASN A 127 34.21 32.98 18.96
CA ASN A 127 35.64 32.60 19.12
C ASN A 127 35.94 31.09 19.28
N ASP A 128 36.76 30.56 18.37
CA ASP A 128 37.37 29.20 18.35
C ASP A 128 36.45 27.98 18.46
N ASN A 129 35.12 28.15 18.44
CA ASN A 129 34.22 27.00 18.41
C ASN A 129 34.26 26.30 17.05
N VAL A 130 34.63 25.03 17.09
CA VAL A 130 34.71 24.07 15.98
C VAL A 130 33.52 23.10 16.07
N ASN A 131 33.04 22.58 14.93
CA ASN A 131 31.95 21.60 14.81
C ASN A 131 30.58 22.07 15.33
N VAL A 132 30.18 23.32 15.06
CA VAL A 132 28.93 23.90 15.62
C VAL A 132 27.70 23.55 14.75
N PRO A 133 26.63 22.94 15.32
CA PRO A 133 25.41 22.67 14.58
C PRO A 133 24.47 23.89 14.52
N VAL A 134 23.92 24.13 13.33
CA VAL A 134 22.90 25.13 13.02
C VAL A 134 21.69 24.43 12.43
N PHE A 135 20.51 24.78 12.93
CA PHE A 135 19.23 24.18 12.57
C PHE A 135 18.47 25.10 11.61
N HIS A 136 18.07 24.56 10.46
CA HIS A 136 17.28 25.26 9.44
C HIS A 136 15.82 24.89 9.59
N PHE A 137 15.00 25.89 9.93
CA PHE A 137 13.55 25.77 9.99
C PHE A 137 12.93 26.68 8.93
N PRO A 138 11.67 26.46 8.50
CA PRO A 138 11.01 27.31 7.52
C PRO A 138 10.85 28.77 7.97
N ASP A 139 10.95 29.05 9.27
CA ASP A 139 10.88 30.39 9.85
C ASP A 139 12.25 31.04 10.11
N GLY A 140 13.36 30.35 9.83
CA GLY A 140 14.72 30.91 9.93
C GLY A 140 15.76 29.94 10.49
N LEU A 141 16.94 30.48 10.78
CA LEU A 141 18.09 29.75 11.33
C LEU A 141 18.11 29.81 12.85
N PHE A 142 18.38 28.67 13.49
CA PHE A 142 18.41 28.56 14.95
C PHE A 142 19.65 27.81 15.42
N GLY A 143 20.18 28.21 16.58
CA GLY A 143 21.37 27.62 17.18
C GLY A 143 21.19 27.32 18.67
N ALA A 144 22.14 26.59 19.24
CA ALA A 144 22.21 26.39 20.68
C ALA A 144 22.48 27.73 21.41
N PRO A 145 21.88 27.95 22.59
CA PRO A 145 22.05 29.20 23.34
C PRO A 145 23.52 29.42 23.74
N GLY A 146 24.04 30.62 23.50
CA GLY A 146 25.39 31.02 23.90
C GLY A 146 26.50 30.77 22.87
N VAL A 147 26.19 30.13 21.72
CA VAL A 147 27.20 29.78 20.69
C VAL A 147 27.40 30.88 19.63
N PHE A 148 26.46 31.81 19.48
CA PHE A 148 26.50 32.90 18.50
C PHE A 148 26.50 34.27 19.19
N GLU A 149 27.31 35.22 18.70
CA GLU A 149 27.48 36.55 19.33
C GLU A 149 26.30 37.51 19.12
N ASN A 150 25.50 37.31 18.09
CA ASN A 150 24.46 38.26 17.70
C ASN A 150 23.06 37.69 17.97
N ALA A 151 22.58 37.81 19.21
CA ALA A 151 21.14 37.86 19.44
C ALA A 151 20.63 39.21 18.89
N PRO A 152 19.60 39.26 18.03
CA PRO A 152 19.09 40.52 17.53
C PRO A 152 18.67 41.42 18.70
N LYS A 153 19.17 42.66 18.74
CA LYS A 153 18.76 43.73 19.67
C LYS A 153 17.29 44.14 19.54
N ASN A 154 16.57 43.59 18.57
CA ASN A 154 15.13 43.77 18.43
C ASN A 154 14.45 42.68 19.25
N SER A 155 13.93 43.08 20.41
CA SER A 155 13.04 42.30 21.26
C SER A 155 11.79 41.90 20.45
N ILE A 156 11.87 40.81 19.69
CA ILE A 156 10.68 40.00 19.45
C ILE A 156 10.34 39.48 20.83
N GLU A 157 9.28 40.06 21.42
CA GLU A 157 8.77 39.69 22.73
C GLU A 157 8.93 38.18 22.92
N LEU A 158 9.66 37.80 23.96
CA LEU A 158 9.66 36.42 24.46
C LEU A 158 8.20 36.13 24.80
N ILE A 159 7.43 35.64 23.83
CA ILE A 159 6.05 35.22 24.02
C ILE A 159 6.15 34.19 25.13
N PRO A 160 5.61 34.49 26.34
CA PRO A 160 5.81 33.63 27.49
C PRO A 160 5.34 32.25 27.09
N HIS A 161 6.23 31.26 27.25
CA HIS A 161 5.95 29.86 26.96
C HIS A 161 4.73 29.44 27.78
N ARG A 162 3.53 29.62 27.23
CA ARG A 162 2.34 29.01 27.79
C ARG A 162 2.55 27.52 27.65
N LYS A 163 2.78 26.85 28.79
CA LYS A 163 2.64 25.40 28.94
C LYS A 163 1.18 25.03 28.72
N SER A 164 0.64 25.25 27.52
CA SER A 164 -0.72 24.87 27.19
C SER A 164 -0.70 23.46 26.64
N PHE A 165 -0.41 22.50 27.52
CA PHE A 165 -0.87 21.14 27.31
C PHE A 165 -2.39 21.17 27.53
N THR A 166 -3.12 21.39 26.44
CA THR A 166 -4.58 21.39 26.49
C THR A 166 -5.07 19.95 26.57
N PHE A 167 -6.18 19.70 27.27
CA PHE A 167 -6.82 18.37 27.31
C PHE A 167 -7.04 17.79 25.90
N ASN A 168 -7.43 18.65 24.95
CA ASN A 168 -7.56 18.25 23.54
C ASN A 168 -6.22 17.84 22.90
N GLY A 169 -5.11 18.44 23.30
CA GLY A 169 -3.77 18.00 22.89
C GLY A 169 -3.40 16.63 23.48
N ALA A 170 -3.73 16.40 24.75
CA ALA A 170 -3.55 15.12 25.42
C ALA A 170 -4.36 14.01 24.75
N LEU A 171 -5.62 14.28 24.45
CA LEU A 171 -6.54 13.35 23.79
C LEU A 171 -6.05 13.00 22.38
N LYS A 172 -5.57 13.99 21.62
CA LYS A 172 -4.99 13.75 20.29
C LYS A 172 -3.73 12.91 20.36
N LEU A 173 -2.85 13.18 21.32
CA LEU A 173 -1.65 12.38 21.52
C LEU A 173 -2.01 10.95 21.91
N ASN A 174 -3.00 10.75 22.78
CA ASN A 174 -3.51 9.43 23.12
C ASN A 174 -4.06 8.70 21.88
N LYS A 175 -4.87 9.38 21.06
CA LYS A 175 -5.39 8.80 19.81
C LYS A 175 -4.28 8.43 18.82
N ILE A 176 -3.21 9.23 18.73
CA ILE A 176 -2.05 8.91 17.89
C ILE A 176 -1.30 7.69 18.46
N LEU A 177 -1.15 7.58 19.77
CA LEU A 177 -0.53 6.41 20.41
C LEU A 177 -1.37 5.13 20.23
N GLU A 178 -2.70 5.25 20.33
CA GLU A 178 -3.63 4.15 20.09
C GLU A 178 -3.52 3.67 18.63
N TYR A 179 -3.48 4.62 17.67
CA TYR A 179 -3.26 4.31 16.26
C TYR A 179 -1.89 3.65 16.01
N TRP A 180 -0.82 4.14 16.64
CA TRP A 180 0.50 3.51 16.56
C TRP A 180 0.51 2.09 17.12
N THR A 181 -0.19 1.86 18.22
CA THR A 181 -0.35 0.53 18.80
C THR A 181 -1.09 -0.39 17.83
N GLN A 182 -2.14 0.10 17.18
CA GLN A 182 -2.88 -0.65 16.18
C GLN A 182 -2.00 -1.01 14.97
N ILE A 183 -1.22 -0.05 14.44
CA ILE A 183 -0.24 -0.34 13.36
C ILE A 183 0.74 -1.43 13.78
N HIS A 184 1.22 -1.41 15.03
CA HIS A 184 2.17 -2.41 15.48
C HIS A 184 1.54 -3.81 15.53
N VAL A 185 0.29 -3.91 15.98
CA VAL A 185 -0.49 -5.17 15.95
C VAL A 185 -0.71 -5.64 14.51
N GLU A 186 -1.10 -4.74 13.59
CA GLU A 186 -1.26 -5.07 12.17
C GLU A 186 0.08 -5.55 11.56
N LEU A 187 1.19 -4.95 11.94
CA LEU A 187 2.52 -5.33 11.46
C LEU A 187 2.97 -6.69 12.02
N GLU A 188 2.63 -7.00 13.27
CA GLU A 188 2.82 -8.34 13.84
C GLU A 188 1.96 -9.38 13.15
N ASP A 189 0.69 -9.07 12.87
CA ASP A 189 -0.22 -9.99 12.18
C ASP A 189 0.25 -10.24 10.74
N LEU A 190 0.71 -9.21 10.04
CA LEU A 190 1.35 -9.35 8.72
C LEU A 190 2.65 -10.16 8.80
N SER A 191 3.48 -9.96 9.83
CA SER A 191 4.69 -10.77 10.04
C SER A 191 4.32 -12.25 10.22
N ARG A 192 3.29 -12.55 11.04
CA ARG A 192 2.80 -13.92 11.22
C ARG A 192 2.24 -14.49 9.93
N GLU A 193 1.52 -13.70 9.14
CA GLU A 193 1.02 -14.13 7.82
C GLU A 193 2.18 -14.47 6.88
N ILE A 194 3.23 -13.63 6.83
CA ILE A 194 4.45 -13.91 6.08
C ILE A 194 5.09 -15.22 6.56
N ASP A 195 5.20 -15.44 7.87
CA ASP A 195 5.76 -16.68 8.44
C ASP A 195 4.92 -17.91 8.08
N THR A 196 3.60 -17.78 7.89
CA THR A 196 2.75 -18.88 7.41
C THR A 196 2.89 -19.16 5.90
N ILE A 197 3.26 -18.15 5.11
CA ILE A 197 3.43 -18.25 3.65
C ILE A 197 4.84 -18.75 3.31
N VAL A 198 5.83 -18.34 4.09
CA VAL A 198 7.21 -18.80 3.97
C VAL A 198 7.31 -20.13 4.68
N ASP A 199 7.05 -21.23 3.95
CA ASP A 199 7.35 -22.60 4.40
C ASP A 199 8.79 -22.63 4.95
N GLU A 200 8.97 -22.79 6.27
CA GLU A 200 10.29 -22.84 6.93
C GLU A 200 11.19 -23.97 6.40
N ASN A 201 10.58 -24.93 5.69
CA ASN A 201 11.27 -25.95 4.92
C ASN A 201 10.66 -25.99 3.52
N PRO A 202 11.15 -25.19 2.55
CA PRO A 202 10.78 -25.41 1.17
C PRO A 202 11.21 -26.83 0.85
N LYS A 203 10.25 -27.75 0.63
CA LYS A 203 10.57 -29.12 0.23
C LYS A 203 11.46 -28.98 -1.00
N PRO A 204 12.76 -29.31 -0.91
CA PRO A 204 13.59 -29.24 -2.10
C PRO A 204 12.94 -30.19 -3.09
N LEU A 205 12.57 -29.68 -4.27
CA LEU A 205 12.11 -30.50 -5.39
C LEU A 205 13.06 -31.69 -5.45
N ARG A 206 12.59 -32.87 -5.01
CA ARG A 206 13.47 -34.01 -4.77
C ARG A 206 14.12 -34.32 -6.09
N LYS A 207 15.44 -34.09 -6.20
CA LYS A 207 16.27 -34.39 -7.38
C LYS A 207 15.95 -35.77 -7.97
N GLN A 208 15.57 -36.72 -7.11
CA GLN A 208 15.12 -38.07 -7.45
C GLN A 208 13.87 -38.12 -8.33
N VAL A 209 12.90 -37.21 -8.18
CA VAL A 209 11.69 -37.14 -9.03
C VAL A 209 12.05 -36.66 -10.44
N LEU A 210 12.98 -35.70 -10.55
CA LEU A 210 13.50 -35.24 -11.85
C LEU A 210 14.35 -36.33 -12.53
N LEU A 211 15.14 -37.08 -11.76
CA LEU A 211 15.90 -38.22 -12.28
C LEU A 211 14.98 -39.35 -12.76
N HIS A 212 13.95 -39.71 -11.99
CA HIS A 212 12.99 -40.73 -12.41
C HIS A 212 12.20 -40.31 -13.66
N ALA A 213 11.76 -39.04 -13.73
CA ALA A 213 11.10 -38.52 -14.92
C ALA A 213 12.03 -38.50 -16.15
N SER A 214 13.33 -38.26 -15.94
CA SER A 214 14.36 -38.36 -16.99
C SER A 214 14.50 -39.79 -17.50
N GLU A 215 14.57 -40.77 -16.60
CA GLU A 215 14.68 -42.19 -16.93
C GLU A 215 13.43 -42.70 -17.69
N GLU A 216 12.23 -42.30 -17.27
CA GLU A 216 10.99 -42.62 -17.99
C GLU A 216 10.96 -42.01 -19.40
N LEU A 217 11.50 -40.80 -19.57
CA LEU A 217 11.62 -40.14 -20.86
C LEU A 217 12.58 -40.87 -21.79
N GLU A 218 13.72 -41.35 -21.27
CA GLU A 218 14.68 -42.15 -22.01
C GLU A 218 14.06 -43.46 -22.49
N LEU A 219 13.36 -44.19 -21.61
CA LEU A 219 12.64 -45.41 -21.97
C LEU A 219 11.56 -45.17 -23.04
N ALA A 220 10.82 -44.05 -22.94
CA ALA A 220 9.82 -43.68 -23.95
C ALA A 220 10.46 -43.33 -25.30
N ILE A 221 11.64 -42.71 -25.31
CA ILE A 221 12.41 -42.42 -26.53
C ILE A 221 12.90 -43.72 -27.17
N GLU A 222 13.39 -44.68 -26.38
CA GLU A 222 13.82 -45.99 -26.87
C GLU A 222 12.67 -46.76 -27.51
N LEU A 223 11.52 -46.85 -26.84
CA LEU A 223 10.30 -47.47 -27.39
C LEU A 223 9.86 -46.81 -28.71
N ARG A 224 9.93 -45.48 -28.79
CA ARG A 224 9.62 -44.76 -30.05
C ARG A 224 10.65 -45.05 -31.13
N ARG A 225 11.94 -45.17 -30.80
CA ARG A 225 12.99 -45.56 -31.76
C ARG A 225 12.79 -46.99 -32.26
N GLU A 226 12.42 -47.92 -31.40
CA GLU A 226 12.08 -49.29 -31.79
C GLU A 226 10.85 -49.33 -32.69
N LYS A 227 9.82 -48.54 -32.37
CA LYS A 227 8.63 -48.39 -33.21
C LYS A 227 8.96 -47.77 -34.58
N ILE A 228 9.87 -46.80 -34.64
CA ILE A 228 10.37 -46.26 -35.91
C ILE A 228 11.16 -47.33 -36.68
N LYS A 229 11.98 -48.14 -36.01
CA LYS A 229 12.70 -49.26 -36.65
C LYS A 229 11.73 -50.31 -37.18
N SER A 230 10.67 -50.65 -36.44
CA SER A 230 9.66 -51.60 -36.92
C SER A 230 8.88 -51.03 -38.10
N LEU A 231 8.42 -49.77 -38.03
CA LEU A 231 7.76 -49.09 -39.14
C LEU A 231 8.66 -48.97 -40.38
N LYS A 232 9.96 -48.71 -40.23
CA LYS A 232 10.92 -48.73 -41.34
C LYS A 232 11.07 -50.12 -41.97
N ARG A 233 10.99 -51.19 -41.18
CA ARG A 233 10.95 -52.57 -41.70
C ARG A 233 9.65 -52.83 -42.45
N THR A 234 8.52 -52.36 -41.93
CA THR A 234 7.21 -52.51 -42.60
C THR A 234 7.11 -51.69 -43.89
N ASN A 235 7.78 -50.54 -43.97
CA ASN A 235 7.82 -49.69 -45.17
C ASN A 235 8.77 -50.23 -46.26
N ASN A 236 9.69 -51.14 -45.90
CA ASN A 236 10.53 -51.88 -46.86
C ASN A 236 9.87 -53.17 -47.34
N SER A 237 8.80 -53.63 -46.68
CA SER A 237 7.92 -54.67 -47.18
C SER A 237 6.73 -54.01 -47.85
N ASP A 238 6.84 -53.71 -49.14
CA ASP A 238 5.69 -53.30 -49.93
C ASP A 238 4.59 -54.36 -49.83
N SER A 239 3.49 -54.02 -49.18
CA SER A 239 2.23 -54.73 -49.32
C SER A 239 1.05 -53.87 -48.85
N CYS A 240 0.32 -53.41 -49.87
CA CYS A 240 -1.12 -53.27 -49.92
C CYS A 240 -1.80 -52.33 -48.92
N TYR A 241 -2.31 -51.24 -49.48
CA TYR A 241 -3.39 -50.45 -48.91
C TYR A 241 -4.56 -51.34 -48.46
N HIS A 242 -4.75 -51.46 -47.15
CA HIS A 242 -6.06 -51.68 -46.57
C HIS A 242 -6.30 -50.56 -45.55
N CYS A 243 -7.08 -49.56 -45.93
CA CYS A 243 -7.72 -48.67 -44.96
C CYS A 243 -8.68 -49.52 -44.13
N ASN A 244 -8.28 -49.83 -42.91
CA ASN A 244 -9.16 -50.50 -41.95
C ASN A 244 -10.24 -49.51 -41.48
N PRO A 245 -11.53 -49.88 -41.51
CA PRO A 245 -12.65 -49.06 -41.00
C PRO A 245 -12.54 -48.77 -39.49
N SER A 246 -11.67 -49.47 -38.77
CA SER A 246 -11.35 -49.22 -37.35
C SER A 246 -10.70 -47.86 -37.09
N THR A 247 -10.10 -47.24 -38.11
CA THR A 247 -9.39 -45.95 -37.97
C THR A 247 -10.37 -44.78 -37.99
N GLU A 248 -11.46 -44.87 -38.76
CA GLU A 248 -12.54 -43.87 -38.76
C GLU A 248 -13.42 -43.97 -37.50
N GLN A 249 -13.66 -45.18 -36.98
CA GLN A 249 -14.37 -45.37 -35.70
C GLN A 249 -13.61 -44.75 -34.52
N ARG A 250 -12.27 -44.89 -34.46
CA ARG A 250 -11.46 -44.25 -33.41
C ARG A 250 -11.54 -42.73 -33.41
N ILE A 251 -11.52 -42.10 -34.60
CA ILE A 251 -11.63 -40.63 -34.71
C ILE A 251 -13.02 -40.16 -34.22
N ASN A 252 -14.07 -40.95 -34.49
CA ASN A 252 -15.43 -40.64 -34.06
C ASN A 252 -15.64 -40.89 -32.55
N GLU A 253 -14.98 -41.91 -31.98
CA GLU A 253 -14.92 -42.16 -30.55
C GLU A 253 -14.16 -41.06 -29.80
N ASP A 254 -13.04 -40.58 -30.34
CA ASP A 254 -12.28 -39.45 -29.79
C ASP A 254 -13.11 -38.14 -29.85
N TYR A 255 -13.89 -37.93 -30.90
CA TYR A 255 -14.82 -36.79 -31.00
C TYR A 255 -16.01 -36.91 -30.02
N GLY A 256 -16.52 -38.12 -29.80
CA GLY A 256 -17.55 -38.40 -28.81
C GLY A 256 -17.05 -38.21 -27.38
N ALA A 257 -15.83 -38.65 -27.09
CA ALA A 257 -15.18 -38.46 -25.78
C ALA A 257 -14.94 -36.98 -25.49
N THR A 258 -14.40 -36.22 -26.45
CA THR A 258 -14.17 -34.77 -26.29
C THR A 258 -15.48 -33.99 -26.16
N LEU A 259 -16.54 -34.37 -26.88
CA LEU A 259 -17.87 -33.78 -26.70
C LEU A 259 -18.45 -34.12 -25.32
N SER A 260 -18.26 -35.35 -24.84
CA SER A 260 -18.70 -35.76 -23.51
C SER A 260 -17.94 -35.03 -22.39
N GLU A 261 -16.63 -34.83 -22.54
CA GLU A 261 -15.83 -34.02 -21.62
C GLU A 261 -16.31 -32.56 -21.62
N TYR A 262 -16.61 -32.01 -22.80
CA TYR A 262 -17.16 -30.65 -22.93
C TYR A 262 -18.54 -30.51 -22.26
N THR A 263 -19.47 -31.44 -22.49
CA THR A 263 -20.80 -31.41 -21.85
C THR A 263 -20.70 -31.59 -20.34
N ASN A 264 -19.81 -32.47 -19.86
CA ASN A 264 -19.54 -32.64 -18.42
C ASN A 264 -18.95 -31.36 -17.80
N ALA A 265 -18.02 -30.70 -18.50
CA ALA A 265 -17.45 -29.43 -18.06
C ALA A 265 -18.53 -28.33 -18.01
N LEU A 266 -19.42 -28.28 -19.01
CA LEU A 266 -20.52 -27.33 -19.09
C LEU A 266 -21.54 -27.55 -17.95
N HIS A 267 -21.94 -28.79 -17.68
CA HIS A 267 -22.80 -29.12 -16.55
C HIS A 267 -22.14 -28.77 -15.21
N ARG A 268 -20.85 -29.03 -15.06
CA ARG A 268 -20.09 -28.63 -13.87
C ARG A 268 -20.06 -27.12 -13.69
N MET A 269 -19.89 -26.36 -14.77
CA MET A 269 -19.94 -24.90 -14.74
C MET A 269 -21.32 -24.39 -14.32
N GLN A 270 -22.39 -24.89 -14.95
CA GLN A 270 -23.77 -24.55 -14.59
C GLN A 270 -24.04 -24.85 -13.11
N HIS A 271 -23.69 -26.03 -12.63
CA HIS A 271 -23.88 -26.39 -11.22
C HIS A 271 -23.13 -25.47 -10.25
N LEU A 272 -21.93 -25.01 -10.63
CA LEU A 272 -21.18 -24.02 -9.84
C LEU A 272 -21.84 -22.63 -9.86
N GLU A 273 -22.40 -22.22 -11.00
CA GLU A 273 -23.18 -20.98 -11.11
C GLU A 273 -24.42 -21.04 -10.21
N GLU A 274 -25.21 -22.10 -10.30
CA GLU A 274 -26.40 -22.30 -9.44
C GLU A 274 -26.04 -22.24 -7.95
N ARG A 275 -24.94 -22.90 -7.56
CA ARG A 275 -24.46 -22.86 -6.17
C ARG A 275 -24.05 -21.45 -5.74
N LYS A 276 -23.38 -20.69 -6.62
CA LYS A 276 -22.99 -19.30 -6.34
C LYS A 276 -24.22 -18.39 -6.23
N ILE A 277 -25.22 -18.57 -7.08
CA ILE A 277 -26.50 -17.86 -7.00
C ILE A 277 -27.18 -18.15 -5.65
N GLY A 278 -27.25 -19.43 -5.26
CA GLY A 278 -27.83 -19.82 -3.96
C GLY A 278 -27.07 -19.23 -2.76
N GLN A 279 -25.74 -19.18 -2.84
CA GLN A 279 -24.89 -18.53 -1.83
C GLN A 279 -25.14 -17.02 -1.77
N LEU A 280 -25.21 -16.35 -2.92
CA LEU A 280 -25.48 -14.92 -3.01
C LEU A 280 -26.85 -14.56 -2.44
N LEU A 281 -27.90 -15.31 -2.81
CA LEU A 281 -29.23 -15.16 -2.23
C LEU A 281 -29.19 -15.35 -0.71
N THR A 282 -28.49 -16.38 -0.23
CA THR A 282 -28.37 -16.63 1.22
C THR A 282 -27.66 -15.50 1.96
N ALA A 283 -26.59 -14.93 1.38
CA ALA A 283 -25.88 -13.79 1.94
C ALA A 283 -26.77 -12.53 2.00
N MET A 284 -27.62 -12.33 0.99
CA MET A 284 -28.50 -11.16 0.88
C MET A 284 -29.86 -11.33 1.56
N LYS A 285 -30.18 -12.49 2.15
CA LYS A 285 -31.44 -12.67 2.91
C LYS A 285 -31.59 -11.68 4.07
N LYS A 286 -30.49 -11.22 4.67
CA LYS A 286 -30.52 -10.30 5.83
C LYS A 286 -30.68 -8.83 5.43
N THR A 287 -30.60 -8.48 4.14
CA THR A 287 -30.60 -7.08 3.68
C THR A 287 -32.00 -6.58 3.29
N GLY A 288 -33.03 -7.42 3.37
CA GLY A 288 -34.40 -7.09 2.98
C GLY A 288 -34.66 -7.06 1.46
N LEU A 289 -33.64 -7.36 0.64
CA LEU A 289 -33.77 -7.41 -0.82
C LEU A 289 -34.69 -8.52 -1.34
N CYS A 290 -34.81 -9.62 -0.58
CA CYS A 290 -35.60 -10.80 -0.93
C CYS A 290 -36.94 -10.88 -0.15
N ASP A 291 -37.33 -9.80 0.53
CA ASP A 291 -38.60 -9.74 1.28
C ASP A 291 -39.79 -9.52 0.33
N ARG A 292 -41.03 -9.59 0.86
CA ARG A 292 -42.27 -9.43 0.07
C ARG A 292 -42.36 -8.10 -0.70
N ASN A 293 -41.63 -7.07 -0.27
CA ASN A 293 -41.53 -5.75 -0.90
C ASN A 293 -40.12 -5.49 -1.48
N GLY A 294 -39.28 -6.54 -1.58
CA GLY A 294 -37.91 -6.46 -2.07
C GLY A 294 -37.83 -6.48 -3.60
N PHE A 295 -36.67 -6.09 -4.13
CA PHE A 295 -36.44 -5.98 -5.57
C PHE A 295 -36.05 -7.31 -6.24
N VAL A 296 -35.77 -8.35 -5.45
CA VAL A 296 -35.38 -9.68 -5.95
C VAL A 296 -36.43 -10.67 -5.49
N VAL A 297 -37.11 -11.32 -6.45
CA VAL A 297 -38.06 -12.39 -6.13
C VAL A 297 -37.30 -13.72 -6.22
N PRO A 298 -36.96 -14.35 -5.08
CA PRO A 298 -36.28 -15.64 -5.08
C PRO A 298 -37.23 -16.76 -5.53
N ASN A 299 -36.64 -17.82 -6.04
CA ASN A 299 -37.39 -18.91 -6.64
C ASN A 299 -38.19 -19.75 -5.63
N THR A 300 -39.28 -20.37 -6.10
CA THR A 300 -39.96 -21.44 -5.33
C THR A 300 -39.14 -22.74 -5.38
N LYS A 301 -39.34 -23.65 -4.42
CA LYS A 301 -38.41 -24.76 -4.14
C LYS A 301 -38.21 -25.78 -5.28
N ASP A 302 -39.01 -25.72 -6.35
CA ASP A 302 -39.04 -26.73 -7.42
C ASP A 302 -38.64 -26.20 -8.81
N GLN A 303 -38.07 -25.00 -8.89
CA GLN A 303 -37.74 -24.31 -10.14
C GLN A 303 -36.21 -24.07 -10.28
N SER A 304 -35.71 -23.92 -11.52
CA SER A 304 -34.26 -23.80 -11.80
C SER A 304 -33.64 -22.53 -11.20
N ALA A 305 -32.36 -22.54 -10.82
CA ALA A 305 -31.74 -21.39 -10.15
C ALA A 305 -31.70 -20.11 -11.02
N TYR A 306 -31.97 -20.25 -12.33
CA TYR A 306 -32.03 -19.16 -13.31
C TYR A 306 -33.39 -18.45 -13.37
N GLU A 307 -34.44 -18.94 -12.68
CA GLU A 307 -35.76 -18.26 -12.66
C GLU A 307 -35.88 -17.09 -11.66
N ILE A 308 -34.76 -16.53 -11.20
CA ILE A 308 -34.78 -15.32 -10.35
C ILE A 308 -35.29 -14.14 -11.18
N GLN A 309 -36.30 -13.43 -10.65
CA GLN A 309 -36.80 -12.22 -11.30
C GLN A 309 -36.31 -10.97 -10.55
N LEU A 310 -35.62 -10.11 -11.30
CA LEU A 310 -35.18 -8.81 -10.82
C LEU A 310 -36.21 -7.75 -11.19
N GLN A 311 -36.78 -7.08 -10.18
CA GLN A 311 -37.79 -6.05 -10.39
C GLN A 311 -37.13 -4.72 -10.76
N ARG A 312 -37.72 -4.02 -11.73
CA ARG A 312 -37.32 -2.64 -12.05
C ARG A 312 -37.72 -1.71 -10.90
N VAL A 313 -36.85 -0.77 -10.59
CA VAL A 313 -37.15 0.23 -9.57
C VAL A 313 -37.97 1.36 -10.18
N SER A 314 -39.14 1.65 -9.61
CA SER A 314 -39.98 2.76 -10.05
C SER A 314 -39.48 4.09 -9.50
N THR A 315 -39.43 5.11 -10.36
CA THR A 315 -38.99 6.46 -9.99
C THR A 315 -39.87 7.09 -8.90
N SER A 316 -41.16 6.74 -8.84
CA SER A 316 -42.11 7.23 -7.83
C SER A 316 -41.84 6.68 -6.43
N THR A 317 -41.48 5.40 -6.31
CA THR A 317 -41.20 4.76 -5.00
C THR A 317 -39.84 5.15 -4.46
N ALA A 318 -38.86 5.33 -5.35
CA ALA A 318 -37.50 5.73 -5.02
C ALA A 318 -37.38 7.20 -4.58
N MET A 319 -38.29 8.07 -5.02
CA MET A 319 -38.30 9.51 -4.69
C MET A 319 -39.07 9.86 -3.42
N ASP A 320 -39.80 8.91 -2.85
CA ASP A 320 -40.59 9.17 -1.64
C ASP A 320 -39.67 9.34 -0.41
N ASN A 321 -39.87 10.45 0.29
CA ASN A 321 -39.03 10.92 1.40
C ASN A 321 -39.18 10.12 2.69
N THR A 322 -40.22 9.30 2.80
CA THR A 322 -40.37 8.42 3.96
C THR A 322 -39.25 7.38 3.92
N GLU A 323 -38.34 7.45 4.89
CA GLU A 323 -37.19 6.54 5.06
C GLU A 323 -36.12 6.56 3.94
N ARG A 324 -35.66 7.75 3.54
CA ARG A 324 -34.63 7.92 2.50
C ARG A 324 -33.34 7.13 2.73
N ILE A 325 -32.83 7.08 3.96
CA ILE A 325 -31.55 6.39 4.28
C ILE A 325 -31.67 4.87 4.09
N SER A 326 -32.79 4.27 4.49
CA SER A 326 -33.02 2.83 4.31
C SER A 326 -33.18 2.50 2.83
N LYS A 327 -33.91 3.34 2.07
CA LYS A 327 -34.05 3.19 0.61
C LYS A 327 -32.72 3.33 -0.13
N ASN A 328 -31.91 4.33 0.19
CA ASN A 328 -30.57 4.50 -0.39
C ASN A 328 -29.67 3.28 -0.09
N SER A 329 -29.75 2.75 1.14
CA SER A 329 -29.00 1.55 1.53
C SER A 329 -29.49 0.30 0.78
N LEU A 330 -30.81 0.14 0.63
CA LEU A 330 -31.42 -0.96 -0.12
C LEU A 330 -31.07 -0.90 -1.61
N LEU A 331 -31.08 0.28 -2.22
CA LEU A 331 -30.63 0.49 -3.60
C LEU A 331 -29.14 0.18 -3.76
N GLY A 332 -28.31 0.57 -2.80
CA GLY A 332 -26.91 0.19 -2.76
C GLY A 332 -26.71 -1.32 -2.73
N TYR A 333 -27.43 -2.03 -1.85
CA TYR A 333 -27.37 -3.50 -1.81
C TYR A 333 -27.91 -4.13 -3.08
N TYR A 334 -28.95 -3.54 -3.71
CA TYR A 334 -29.47 -4.05 -4.96
C TYR A 334 -28.47 -3.89 -6.11
N LEU A 335 -27.79 -2.75 -6.18
CA LEU A 335 -26.70 -2.51 -7.12
C LEU A 335 -25.57 -3.52 -6.91
N LEU A 336 -25.18 -3.76 -5.65
CA LEU A 336 -24.15 -4.76 -5.33
C LEU A 336 -24.58 -6.17 -5.77
N PHE A 337 -25.84 -6.53 -5.55
CA PHE A 337 -26.38 -7.82 -5.97
C PHE A 337 -26.29 -8.00 -7.49
N VAL A 338 -26.78 -7.01 -8.26
CA VAL A 338 -26.72 -7.03 -9.73
C VAL A 338 -25.27 -7.07 -10.22
N TYR A 339 -24.38 -6.30 -9.60
CA TYR A 339 -22.97 -6.26 -9.94
C TYR A 339 -22.28 -7.62 -9.74
N ILE A 340 -22.45 -8.25 -8.57
CA ILE A 340 -21.86 -9.57 -8.30
C ILE A 340 -22.44 -10.62 -9.24
N LEU A 341 -23.74 -10.59 -9.47
CA LEU A 341 -24.44 -11.54 -10.32
C LEU A 341 -23.98 -11.41 -11.80
N ALA A 342 -23.85 -10.19 -12.32
CA ALA A 342 -23.35 -9.97 -13.67
C ALA A 342 -21.85 -10.29 -13.82
N GLU A 343 -20.98 -9.73 -12.96
CA GLU A 343 -19.53 -9.83 -13.16
C GLU A 343 -18.93 -11.14 -12.63
N ARG A 344 -19.35 -11.60 -11.44
CA ARG A 344 -18.71 -12.73 -10.72
C ARG A 344 -19.41 -14.07 -10.94
N VAL A 345 -20.71 -14.07 -11.21
CA VAL A 345 -21.48 -15.29 -11.50
C VAL A 345 -21.52 -15.52 -13.01
N PHE A 346 -22.13 -14.62 -13.78
CA PHE A 346 -22.37 -14.84 -15.22
C PHE A 346 -21.28 -14.32 -16.16
N ARG A 347 -20.37 -13.48 -15.68
CA ARG A 347 -19.35 -12.78 -16.51
C ARG A 347 -19.97 -12.03 -17.69
N LEU A 348 -21.13 -11.42 -17.48
CA LEU A 348 -21.89 -10.66 -18.46
C LEU A 348 -21.42 -9.19 -18.49
N PRO A 349 -21.05 -8.62 -19.65
CA PRO A 349 -20.77 -7.19 -19.75
C PRO A 349 -22.09 -6.40 -19.64
N LEU A 350 -22.16 -5.51 -18.65
CA LEU A 350 -23.30 -4.59 -18.45
C LEU A 350 -23.14 -3.32 -19.31
N PRO A 351 -24.22 -2.62 -19.71
CA PRO A 351 -24.14 -1.45 -20.58
C PRO A 351 -23.67 -0.21 -19.81
N HIS A 352 -23.85 -0.18 -18.48
CA HIS A 352 -23.40 0.89 -17.60
C HIS A 352 -22.59 0.34 -16.43
N GLN A 353 -21.54 1.07 -16.03
CA GLN A 353 -20.65 0.65 -14.96
C GLN A 353 -21.30 0.86 -13.60
N LEU A 354 -21.37 -0.19 -12.79
CA LEU A 354 -21.91 -0.15 -11.44
C LEU A 354 -20.78 0.02 -10.43
N SER A 355 -20.86 1.02 -9.55
CA SER A 355 -19.86 1.27 -8.50
C SER A 355 -20.53 1.33 -7.13
N PHE A 356 -20.20 0.35 -6.29
CA PHE A 356 -20.80 0.20 -4.97
C PHE A 356 -20.02 0.99 -3.91
N TYR A 357 -20.73 1.88 -3.21
CA TYR A 357 -20.20 2.66 -2.07
C TYR A 357 -21.20 2.65 -0.89
N GLY A 358 -21.92 1.53 -0.70
CA GLY A 358 -22.97 1.45 0.31
C GLY A 358 -24.19 2.30 -0.05
N SER A 359 -24.63 3.15 0.88
CA SER A 359 -25.80 4.03 0.69
C SER A 359 -25.57 5.18 -0.29
N THR A 360 -24.33 5.42 -0.71
CA THR A 360 -23.96 6.46 -1.69
C THR A 360 -23.41 5.86 -2.99
N SER A 361 -24.03 4.78 -3.47
CA SER A 361 -23.59 4.09 -4.69
C SER A 361 -23.78 4.94 -5.96
N VAL A 362 -22.98 4.68 -7.00
CA VAL A 362 -22.85 5.54 -8.18
C VAL A 362 -22.86 4.70 -9.46
N ILE A 363 -23.39 5.25 -10.54
CA ILE A 363 -23.40 4.66 -11.88
C ILE A 363 -22.50 5.47 -12.81
N ASP A 364 -21.73 4.77 -13.66
CA ASP A 364 -20.74 5.34 -14.58
C ASP A 364 -19.75 6.29 -13.87
N ASN A 365 -19.48 6.04 -12.58
CA ASN A 365 -18.65 6.87 -11.69
C ASN A 365 -19.05 8.36 -11.62
N THR A 366 -20.23 8.73 -12.11
CA THR A 366 -20.66 10.13 -12.27
C THR A 366 -22.08 10.39 -11.79
N LEU A 367 -22.99 9.42 -11.92
CA LEU A 367 -24.41 9.59 -11.62
C LEU A 367 -24.76 8.98 -10.25
N PRO A 368 -25.23 9.76 -9.27
CA PRO A 368 -25.54 9.25 -7.94
C PRO A 368 -26.81 8.40 -7.95
N LEU A 369 -26.73 7.17 -7.42
CA LEU A 369 -27.88 6.30 -7.15
C LEU A 369 -28.34 6.44 -5.69
N TYR A 370 -28.35 7.66 -5.18
CA TYR A 370 -28.88 7.99 -3.86
C TYR A 370 -29.49 9.38 -3.88
N LEU A 371 -30.36 9.67 -2.91
CA LEU A 371 -30.88 11.02 -2.68
C LEU A 371 -30.22 11.63 -1.43
N ALA A 372 -29.67 12.84 -1.56
CA ALA A 372 -29.09 13.59 -0.45
C ALA A 372 -30.17 14.26 0.42
N ASP A 373 -29.80 14.74 1.61
CA ASP A 373 -30.76 15.33 2.55
C ASP A 373 -31.47 16.58 2.02
N SER A 374 -30.71 17.39 1.28
CA SER A 374 -31.15 18.59 0.56
C SER A 374 -30.76 18.48 -0.92
N PRO A 375 -31.50 17.72 -1.73
CA PRO A 375 -31.11 17.48 -3.12
C PRO A 375 -31.36 18.75 -3.95
N THR A 376 -30.36 19.17 -4.72
CA THR A 376 -30.56 20.21 -5.75
C THR A 376 -31.41 19.65 -6.88
N GLN A 377 -32.09 20.50 -7.66
CA GLN A 377 -32.86 20.04 -8.83
C GLN A 377 -32.01 19.21 -9.80
N LYS A 378 -30.73 19.58 -9.96
CA LYS A 378 -29.75 18.82 -10.73
C LYS A 378 -29.49 17.43 -10.14
N HIS A 379 -29.34 17.33 -8.82
CA HIS A 379 -29.16 16.03 -8.16
C HIS A 379 -30.37 15.11 -8.35
N VAL A 380 -31.59 15.67 -8.34
CA VAL A 380 -32.82 14.90 -8.60
C VAL A 380 -32.88 14.42 -10.05
N SER A 381 -32.49 15.24 -11.04
CA SER A 381 -32.42 14.81 -12.43
C SER A 381 -31.35 13.73 -12.63
N ASP A 382 -30.17 13.93 -12.05
CA ASP A 382 -29.05 12.99 -12.18
C ASP A 382 -29.40 11.63 -11.55
N PHE A 383 -30.11 11.62 -10.41
CA PHE A 383 -30.63 10.40 -9.80
C PHE A 383 -31.69 9.69 -10.68
N LYS A 384 -32.59 10.42 -11.34
CA LYS A 384 -33.56 9.81 -12.28
C LYS A 384 -32.83 9.12 -13.43
N THR A 385 -31.86 9.81 -14.03
CA THR A 385 -31.04 9.25 -15.10
C THR A 385 -30.20 8.06 -14.61
N ALA A 386 -29.67 8.12 -13.38
CA ALA A 386 -29.00 6.99 -12.75
C ALA A 386 -29.93 5.77 -12.65
N LEU A 387 -31.17 5.98 -12.18
CA LEU A 387 -32.16 4.91 -12.02
C LEU A 387 -32.57 4.30 -13.37
N GLU A 388 -32.72 5.11 -14.41
CA GLU A 388 -32.99 4.63 -15.77
C GLU A 388 -31.86 3.75 -16.30
N ARG A 389 -30.60 4.20 -16.17
CA ARG A 389 -29.42 3.42 -16.55
C ARG A 389 -29.29 2.13 -15.73
N PHE A 390 -29.61 2.20 -14.44
CA PHE A 390 -29.65 1.02 -13.58
C PHE A 390 -30.69 0.00 -14.05
N ASN A 391 -31.88 0.46 -14.41
CA ASN A 391 -32.95 -0.38 -14.94
C ASN A 391 -32.56 -1.04 -16.28
N LEU A 392 -31.74 -0.39 -17.11
CA LEU A 392 -31.17 -1.03 -18.32
C LEU A 392 -30.23 -2.18 -17.97
N ASN A 393 -29.38 -2.04 -16.95
CA ASN A 393 -28.55 -3.13 -16.43
C ASN A 393 -29.42 -4.31 -15.96
N ILE A 394 -30.46 -4.02 -15.17
CA ILE A 394 -31.42 -5.03 -14.69
C ILE A 394 -32.09 -5.76 -15.86
N MET A 395 -32.50 -5.03 -16.89
CA MET A 395 -33.12 -5.61 -18.08
C MET A 395 -32.18 -6.59 -18.80
N GLN A 396 -30.92 -6.22 -19.00
CA GLN A 396 -29.96 -7.11 -19.67
C GLN A 396 -29.72 -8.39 -18.87
N VAL A 397 -29.63 -8.27 -17.54
CA VAL A 397 -29.50 -9.43 -16.66
C VAL A 397 -30.75 -10.33 -16.73
N ASN A 398 -31.95 -9.76 -16.68
CA ASN A 398 -33.19 -10.54 -16.85
C ASN A 398 -33.26 -11.23 -18.22
N GLN A 399 -32.86 -10.54 -19.30
CA GLN A 399 -32.80 -11.15 -20.64
C GLN A 399 -31.80 -12.32 -20.69
N PHE A 400 -30.68 -12.22 -19.98
CA PHE A 400 -29.74 -13.32 -19.86
C PHE A 400 -30.35 -14.50 -19.10
N LEU A 401 -30.99 -14.23 -17.96
CA LEU A 401 -31.67 -15.25 -17.16
C LEU A 401 -32.77 -15.97 -17.97
N GLU A 402 -33.56 -15.24 -18.76
CA GLU A 402 -34.60 -15.81 -19.63
C GLU A 402 -34.04 -16.73 -20.73
N ARG A 403 -32.83 -16.47 -21.24
CA ARG A 403 -32.19 -17.33 -22.26
C ARG A 403 -31.62 -18.63 -21.67
N HIS A 404 -31.31 -18.62 -20.37
CA HIS A 404 -30.74 -19.75 -19.65
C HIS A 404 -31.76 -20.52 -18.81
N ARG A 405 -33.02 -20.08 -18.82
CA ARG A 405 -34.19 -20.85 -18.41
C ARG A 405 -34.51 -21.91 -19.45
#